data_AF-F8UH74-F1
#
_entry.id   AF-F8UH74-F1
#
_cell.length_a   1.000
_cell.length_b   1.000
_cell.length_c   1.000
_cell.angle_alpha   90.00
_cell.angle_beta   90.00
_cell.angle_gamma   90.00
#
_symmetry.space_group_name_H-M   'P 1'
#
loop_
_entity.id
_entity.type
_entity.pdbx_description
1 polymer ?
#
loop_
_entity_poly.entity_id
_entity_poly.type
_entity_poly.pdbx_seq_one_letter_code
_entity_poly.pdbx_strand_id
1 'polypeptide(L)'
;MNALGASGQLAVLPIVLPLLVGSVLVVVARRAPRLAAALGFASLLAVLVCAAALCARTADGSVLAYLAGNWPAPFGVSLAVDRLSALMLL
;
A
#
# COMPACT_ATOMS: atom_id res chain seq x y z
N MET A 1 -4.28 -8.76 21.52
CA MET A 1 -5.68 -8.54 21.11
C MET A 1 -6.02 -7.05 20.88
N ASN A 2 -5.09 -6.20 20.42
CA ASN A 2 -5.39 -4.79 20.06
C ASN A 2 -4.46 -4.21 18.96
N ALA A 3 -3.96 -5.05 18.03
CA ALA A 3 -3.06 -4.60 16.95
C ALA A 3 -3.79 -4.39 15.60
N LEU A 4 -5.13 -4.31 15.59
CA LEU A 4 -5.95 -4.33 14.37
C LEU A 4 -6.38 -2.95 13.84
N GLY A 5 -5.89 -1.84 14.39
CA GLY A 5 -6.53 -0.55 14.11
C GLY A 5 -5.98 0.26 12.93
N ALA A 6 -4.66 0.32 12.75
CA ALA A 6 -4.04 1.35 11.90
C ALA A 6 -2.70 0.95 11.26
N SER A 7 -1.86 0.17 11.94
CA SER A 7 -0.51 -0.16 11.48
C SER A 7 -0.49 -1.25 10.41
N GLY A 8 -1.36 -2.25 10.49
CA GLY A 8 -1.46 -3.31 9.49
C GLY A 8 -2.02 -2.84 8.14
N GLN A 9 -2.94 -1.88 8.15
CA GLN A 9 -3.54 -1.34 6.92
C GLN A 9 -2.52 -0.56 6.07
N LEU A 10 -1.46 -0.03 6.69
CA LEU A 10 -0.40 0.66 5.98
C LEU A 10 0.32 -0.26 4.99
N ALA A 11 0.41 -1.56 5.28
CA ALA A 11 1.04 -2.55 4.40
C ALA A 11 0.23 -2.83 3.13
N VAL A 12 -1.11 -2.67 3.17
CA VAL A 12 -1.99 -2.96 2.03
C VAL A 12 -2.28 -1.72 1.17
N LEU A 13 -2.15 -0.52 1.72
CA LEU A 13 -2.39 0.75 1.03
C LEU A 13 -1.60 0.91 -0.29
N PRO A 14 -0.29 0.61 -0.34
CA PRO A 14 0.51 0.69 -1.57
C PRO A 14 0.00 -0.19 -2.72
N ILE A 15 -0.81 -1.20 -2.41
CA ILE A 15 -1.39 -2.14 -3.38
C ILE A 15 -2.78 -1.65 -3.80
N VAL A 16 -3.64 -1.34 -2.82
CA VAL A 16 -5.05 -0.99 -3.09
C VAL A 16 -5.19 0.38 -3.74
N LEU A 17 -4.37 1.35 -3.35
CA LEU A 17 -4.45 2.72 -3.86
C LEU A 17 -4.23 2.80 -5.39
N PRO A 18 -3.13 2.28 -5.96
CA PRO A 18 -2.94 2.28 -7.42
C PRO A 18 -3.95 1.40 -8.15
N LEU A 19 -4.46 0.31 -7.54
CA LEU A 19 -5.51 -0.52 -8.14
C LEU A 19 -6.83 0.25 -8.30
N LEU A 20 -7.24 1.00 -7.27
CA LEU A 20 -8.44 1.83 -7.32
C LEU A 20 -8.27 2.98 -8.32
N VAL A 21 -7.14 3.69 -8.26
CA VAL A 21 -6.87 4.78 -9.21
C VAL A 21 -6.80 4.23 -10.64
N GLY A 22 -6.11 3.12 -10.86
CA GLY A 22 -6.04 2.44 -12.16
C GLY A 22 -7.42 2.12 -12.72
N SER A 23 -8.33 1.60 -11.88
CA SER A 23 -9.71 1.29 -12.29
C SER A 23 -10.48 2.54 -12.72
N VAL A 24 -10.31 3.67 -12.02
CA VAL A 24 -10.88 4.97 -12.42
C VAL A 24 -10.25 5.47 -13.72
N LEU A 25 -8.93 5.33 -13.87
CA LEU A 25 -8.19 5.78 -15.04
C LEU A 25 -8.63 5.06 -16.32
N VAL A 26 -9.02 3.78 -16.26
CA VAL A 26 -9.55 3.05 -17.43
C VAL A 26 -10.74 3.78 -18.06
N VAL A 27 -11.61 4.38 -17.24
CA VAL A 27 -12.80 5.12 -17.70
C VAL A 27 -12.45 6.56 -18.08
N VAL A 28 -11.60 7.23 -17.30
CA VAL A 28 -11.35 8.67 -17.39
C VAL A 28 -10.26 9.03 -18.41
N ALA A 29 -9.28 8.15 -18.66
CA ALA A 29 -8.09 8.46 -19.45
C ALA A 29 -8.40 8.98 -20.85
N ARG A 30 -9.44 8.44 -21.52
CA ARG A 30 -9.84 8.88 -22.86
C ARG A 30 -10.62 10.19 -22.86
N ARG A 31 -11.40 10.48 -21.80
CA ARG A 31 -12.29 11.64 -21.73
C ARG A 31 -11.60 12.89 -21.18
N ALA A 32 -10.68 12.71 -20.24
CA ALA A 32 -9.99 13.80 -19.55
C ALA A 32 -8.53 13.43 -19.26
N PRO A 33 -7.63 13.51 -20.27
CA PRO A 33 -6.24 13.06 -20.12
C PRO A 33 -5.46 13.85 -19.05
N ARG A 34 -5.77 15.15 -18.87
CA ARG A 34 -5.15 15.97 -17.82
C ARG A 34 -5.56 15.51 -16.42
N LEU A 35 -6.84 15.21 -16.22
CA LEU A 35 -7.34 14.68 -14.95
C LEU A 35 -6.75 13.29 -14.67
N ALA A 36 -6.66 12.45 -15.70
CA ALA A 36 -6.04 11.14 -15.61
C ALA A 36 -4.56 11.21 -15.18
N ALA A 37 -3.78 12.13 -15.77
CA ALA A 37 -2.41 12.37 -15.37
C ALA A 37 -2.30 12.87 -13.91
N ALA A 38 -3.17 13.81 -13.51
CA ALA A 38 -3.21 14.33 -12.14
C ALA A 38 -3.55 13.23 -11.12
N LEU A 39 -4.52 12.37 -11.42
CA LEU A 39 -4.90 11.23 -10.57
C LEU A 39 -3.77 10.21 -10.45
N GLY A 40 -3.12 9.87 -11.56
CA GLY A 40 -1.96 8.97 -11.55
C GLY A 40 -0.79 9.52 -10.73
N PHE A 41 -0.48 10.81 -10.89
CA PHE A 41 0.56 11.48 -10.13
C PHE A 41 0.22 11.57 -8.63
N ALA A 42 -1.02 11.91 -8.29
CA ALA A 42 -1.49 11.91 -6.90
C ALA A 42 -1.41 10.50 -6.27
N SER A 43 -1.72 9.46 -7.05
CA SER A 43 -1.57 8.06 -6.62
C SER A 43 -0.12 7.70 -6.32
N LEU A 44 0.81 8.09 -7.19
CA LEU A 44 2.25 7.86 -6.99
C LEU A 44 2.75 8.56 -5.73
N LEU A 45 2.37 9.82 -5.51
CA LEU A 45 2.74 10.56 -4.30
C LEU A 45 2.17 9.91 -3.04
N ALA A 46 0.93 9.45 -3.07
CA ALA A 46 0.32 8.77 -1.94
C ALA A 46 1.02 7.44 -1.61
N VAL A 47 1.41 6.67 -2.63
CA VAL A 47 2.20 5.43 -2.45
C VAL A 47 3.59 5.75 -1.88
N LEU A 48 4.26 6.80 -2.37
CA LEU A 48 5.56 7.23 -1.87
C LEU A 48 5.51 7.61 -0.38
N VAL A 49 4.46 8.34 0.05
CA VAL A 49 4.24 8.66 1.46
C VAL A 49 4.03 7.38 2.29
N CYS A 50 3.28 6.41 1.77
CA CYS A 50 3.12 5.12 2.43
C CYS A 50 4.44 4.35 2.55
N ALA A 51 5.26 4.34 1.51
CA ALA A 51 6.57 3.70 1.49
C ALA A 51 7.52 4.32 2.52
N ALA A 52 7.60 5.65 2.57
CA ALA A 52 8.39 6.37 3.55
C ALA A 52 7.93 6.08 4.99
N ALA A 53 6.61 6.04 5.23
CA ALA A 53 6.06 5.70 6.53
C ALA A 53 6.37 4.25 6.93
N LEU A 54 6.26 3.29 6.01
CA LEU A 54 6.65 1.90 6.25
C LEU A 54 8.15 1.78 6.55
N CYS A 55 9.01 2.47 5.81
CA CYS A 55 10.46 2.47 6.04
C CYS A 55 10.83 3.02 7.43
N ALA A 56 10.15 4.09 7.88
CA ALA A 56 10.34 4.62 9.23
C ALA A 56 9.89 3.63 10.31
N ARG A 57 8.85 2.84 10.06
CA ARG A 57 8.33 1.84 11.01
C ARG A 57 9.16 0.56 11.07
N THR A 58 9.83 0.19 9.99
CA THR A 58 10.71 -1.00 9.94
C THR A 58 12.18 -0.66 10.20
N ALA A 59 12.50 0.59 10.51
CA ALA A 59 13.86 1.06 10.79
C ALA A 59 14.53 0.30 11.95
N ASP A 60 13.76 -0.03 12.99
CA ASP A 60 14.20 -0.76 14.18
C ASP A 60 14.39 -2.27 13.95
N GLY A 61 14.20 -2.75 12.70
CA GLY A 61 14.32 -4.17 12.34
C GLY A 61 13.05 -4.98 12.61
N SER A 62 11.96 -4.35 13.05
CA SER A 62 10.67 -5.01 13.22
C SER A 62 10.05 -5.40 11.88
N VAL A 63 9.43 -6.58 11.82
CA VAL A 63 8.64 -7.02 10.66
C VAL A 63 7.16 -6.80 10.95
N LEU A 64 6.50 -6.06 10.06
CA LEU A 64 5.06 -5.84 10.09
C LEU A 64 4.37 -6.97 9.31
N ALA A 65 3.53 -7.76 9.98
CA ALA A 65 2.72 -8.79 9.35
C ALA A 65 1.24 -8.38 9.31
N TYR A 66 0.63 -8.43 8.13
CA TYR A 66 -0.80 -8.19 7.92
C TYR A 66 -1.45 -9.41 7.27
N LEU A 67 -2.49 -9.95 7.90
CA LEU A 67 -3.23 -11.09 7.38
C LEU A 67 -4.37 -10.58 6.48
N ALA A 68 -4.24 -10.81 5.17
CA ALA A 68 -5.28 -10.45 4.23
C ALA A 68 -6.51 -11.36 4.43
N GLY A 69 -7.65 -10.74 4.75
CA GLY A 69 -8.92 -11.44 4.97
C GLY A 69 -9.06 -12.10 6.34
N ASN A 70 -8.14 -11.85 7.30
CA ASN A 70 -8.21 -12.38 8.67
C ASN A 70 -8.26 -13.92 8.76
N TRP A 71 -7.80 -14.63 7.73
CA TRP A 71 -7.64 -16.07 7.76
C TRP A 71 -6.41 -16.42 8.62
N PRO A 72 -6.51 -17.40 9.54
CA PRO A 72 -5.35 -17.83 10.32
C PRO A 72 -4.27 -18.43 9.39
N ALA A 73 -3.00 -18.14 9.68
CA ALA A 73 -1.89 -18.87 9.06
C ALA A 73 -2.05 -20.38 9.36
N PRO A 74 -1.71 -21.30 8.44
CA PRO A 74 -0.91 -21.15 7.20
C PRO A 74 -1.70 -20.97 5.89
N PHE A 75 -3.03 -20.89 5.93
CA PHE A 75 -3.86 -20.93 4.71
C PHE A 75 -4.17 -19.56 4.12
N GLY A 76 -3.94 -18.47 4.87
CA GLY A 76 -4.19 -17.09 4.45
C GLY A 76 -3.01 -16.42 3.76
N VAL A 77 -3.29 -15.41 2.92
CA VAL A 77 -2.26 -14.53 2.36
C VAL A 77 -1.78 -13.57 3.44
N SER A 78 -0.50 -13.64 3.79
CA SER A 78 0.12 -12.72 4.74
C SER A 78 1.06 -11.77 4.02
N LEU A 79 0.86 -10.46 4.24
CA LEU A 79 1.78 -9.42 3.78
C LEU A 79 2.78 -9.18 4.90
N ALA A 80 4.03 -9.56 4.65
CA ALA A 80 5.14 -9.25 5.53
C ALA A 80 5.91 -8.04 4.96
N VAL A 81 6.07 -7.00 5.77
CA VAL A 81 6.87 -5.83 5.43
C VAL A 81 8.03 -5.75 6.40
N ASP A 82 9.21 -6.10 5.91
CA ASP A 82 10.48 -5.90 6.59
C ASP A 82 11.19 -4.64 6.07
N ARG A 83 12.38 -4.35 6.61
CA ARG A 83 13.16 -3.18 6.23
C ARG A 83 13.58 -3.18 4.76
N LEU A 84 13.95 -4.34 4.21
CA LEU A 84 14.34 -4.45 2.80
C LEU A 84 13.13 -4.26 1.89
N SER A 85 12.00 -4.89 2.19
CA SER A 85 10.76 -4.70 1.42
C SER A 85 10.29 -3.25 1.47
N ALA A 86 10.40 -2.57 2.61
CA ALA A 86 10.05 -1.15 2.73
C ALA A 86 10.99 -0.24 1.92
N LEU A 87 12.28 -0.57 1.84
CA LEU A 87 13.25 0.15 1.01
C LEU A 87 13.05 -0.08 -0.49
N MET A 88 12.63 -1.29 -0.90
CA MET A 88 12.32 -1.59 -2.31
C MET A 88 11.06 -0.88 -2.81
N LEU A 89 10.14 -0.56 -1.91
CA LEU A 89 8.89 0.14 -2.22
C LEU A 89 9.09 1.66 -2.39
N LEU A 90 10.15 2.21 -1.79
CA LEU A 90 10.48 3.64 -1.81
C LEU A 90 11.20 4.02 -3.12
#